data_AF-A0A3B9GK67-F1
#
_entry.id   AF-A0A3B9GK67-F1
#
_cell.length_a   1.000
_cell.length_b   1.000
_cell.length_c   1.000
_cell.angle_alpha   90.00
_cell.angle_beta   90.00
_cell.angle_gamma   90.00
#
_symmetry.space_group_name_H-M   'P 1'
#
loop_
_entity.id
_entity.type
_entity.pdbx_description
1 polymer ?
#
loop_
_entity_poly.entity_id
_entity_poly.type
_entity_poly.pdbx_seq_one_letter_code
_entity_poly.pdbx_strand_id
1 'polypeptide(L)'
;MSRWTNALEKTKAVLRILRQINRDKATGMLEFELKELENIFLLLILGGFVGLPSPPSPVAVELLPYLEGELAILLSRSDFSADPLGSLMGMLEMD
;
A
#
# COMPACT_ATOMS: atom_id res chain seq x y z
N MET A 1 -19.77 43.81 -2.41
CA MET A 1 -20.31 42.43 -2.42
C MET A 1 -19.26 41.33 -2.68
N SER A 2 -18.33 41.50 -3.63
CA SER A 2 -17.35 40.47 -4.08
C SER A 2 -16.37 39.91 -3.01
N ARG A 3 -16.04 40.66 -1.95
CA ARG A 3 -15.09 40.20 -0.91
C ARG A 3 -15.63 39.07 -0.02
N TRP A 4 -16.96 38.95 0.11
CA TRP A 4 -17.62 37.98 0.99
C TRP A 4 -17.75 36.58 0.34
N THR A 5 -17.91 36.50 -0.98
CA THR A 5 -18.00 35.22 -1.71
C THR A 5 -16.65 34.50 -1.75
N ASN A 6 -15.56 35.24 -1.91
CA ASN A 6 -14.20 34.68 -1.89
C ASN A 6 -13.82 34.11 -0.52
N ALA A 7 -14.33 34.69 0.57
CA ALA A 7 -14.08 34.18 1.91
C ALA A 7 -14.79 32.83 2.15
N LEU A 8 -16.00 32.66 1.62
CA LEU A 8 -16.79 31.42 1.71
C LEU A 8 -16.21 30.29 0.84
N GLU A 9 -15.72 30.62 -0.36
CA GLU A 9 -15.02 29.66 -1.23
C GLU A 9 -13.73 29.15 -0.57
N LYS A 10 -12.92 30.04 0.00
CA LYS A 10 -11.70 29.65 0.71
C LYS A 10 -11.97 28.78 1.93
N THR A 11 -13.00 29.09 2.71
CA THR A 11 -13.36 28.27 3.90
C THR A 11 -13.87 26.88 3.51
N LYS A 12 -14.68 26.75 2.44
CA LYS A 12 -15.06 25.44 1.90
C LYS A 12 -13.86 24.64 1.38
N ALA A 13 -12.91 25.30 0.72
CA ALA A 13 -11.69 24.66 0.24
C ALA A 13 -10.85 24.11 1.40
N VAL A 14 -10.65 24.92 2.46
CA VAL A 14 -9.93 24.50 3.66
C VAL A 14 -10.62 23.32 4.35
N LEU A 15 -11.96 23.36 4.48
CA LEU A 15 -12.72 22.27 5.09
C LEU A 15 -12.60 20.95 4.31
N ARG A 16 -12.59 21.04 2.97
CA ARG A 16 -12.40 19.89 2.08
C ARG A 16 -11.00 19.29 2.22
N ILE A 17 -9.97 20.12 2.26
CA ILE A 17 -8.58 19.69 2.46
C ILE A 17 -8.43 19.01 3.83
N LEU A 18 -8.95 19.62 4.89
CA LEU A 18 -8.95 19.01 6.23
C LEU A 18 -9.67 17.67 6.29
N ARG A 19 -10.84 17.56 5.62
CA ARG A 19 -11.58 16.30 5.55
C ARG A 19 -10.80 15.22 4.81
N GLN A 20 -10.11 15.60 3.73
CA GLN A 20 -9.27 14.69 2.96
C GLN A 20 -8.06 14.23 3.78
N ILE A 21 -7.31 15.16 4.37
CA ILE A 21 -6.17 14.85 5.26
C ILE A 21 -6.59 13.94 6.42
N ASN A 22 -7.73 14.21 7.05
CA ASN A 22 -8.20 13.39 8.17
C ASN A 22 -8.58 11.97 7.71
N ARG A 23 -9.16 11.82 6.51
CA ARG A 23 -9.44 10.51 5.93
C ARG A 23 -8.14 9.77 5.59
N ASP A 24 -7.22 10.45 4.92
CA ASP A 24 -5.94 9.88 4.48
C ASP A 24 -5.07 9.49 5.69
N LYS A 25 -5.06 10.27 6.78
CA LYS A 25 -4.41 9.88 8.04
C LYS A 25 -5.09 8.73 8.76
N ALA A 26 -6.43 8.67 8.74
CA ALA A 26 -7.18 7.68 9.50
C ALA A 26 -7.09 6.28 8.88
N THR A 27 -7.02 6.17 7.54
CA THR A 27 -6.95 4.87 6.86
C THR A 27 -5.57 4.56 6.28
N GLY A 28 -4.72 5.55 6.04
CA GLY A 28 -3.42 5.33 5.40
C GLY A 28 -2.51 4.36 6.12
N MET A 29 -2.48 4.38 7.47
CA MET A 29 -1.70 3.41 8.24
C MET A 29 -2.25 1.98 8.11
N LEU A 30 -3.58 1.82 8.15
CA LEU A 30 -4.23 0.52 7.98
C LEU A 30 -4.05 -0.04 6.57
N GLU A 31 -4.12 0.82 5.56
CA GLU A 31 -3.85 0.44 4.16
C GLU A 31 -2.40 0.00 3.96
N PHE A 32 -1.46 0.67 4.64
CA PHE A 32 -0.05 0.25 4.66
C PHE A 32 0.14 -1.11 5.35
N GLU A 33 -0.44 -1.29 6.55
CA GLU A 33 -0.36 -2.56 7.28
C GLU A 33 -0.96 -3.73 6.49
N LEU A 34 -2.13 -3.53 5.87
CA LEU A 34 -2.77 -4.53 5.03
C LEU A 34 -1.84 -4.96 3.89
N LYS A 35 -1.23 -3.99 3.21
CA LYS A 35 -0.33 -4.24 2.09
C LYS A 35 0.95 -4.99 2.52
N GLU A 36 1.49 -4.67 3.69
CA GLU A 36 2.61 -5.42 4.24
C GLU A 36 2.22 -6.85 4.63
N LEU A 37 1.02 -7.05 5.17
CA LEU A 37 0.50 -8.38 5.49
C LEU A 37 0.30 -9.23 4.23
N GLU A 38 -0.21 -8.65 3.14
CA GLU A 38 -0.33 -9.31 1.83
C GLU A 38 1.04 -9.71 1.26
N ASN A 39 2.05 -8.83 1.37
CA ASN A 39 3.42 -9.15 0.95
C ASN A 39 4.00 -10.33 1.76
N ILE A 40 3.85 -10.31 3.09
CA ILE A 40 4.31 -11.40 3.96
C ILE A 40 3.56 -12.71 3.67
N PHE A 41 2.25 -12.64 3.45
CA PHE A 41 1.42 -13.81 3.13
C PHE A 41 1.87 -14.49 1.83
N LEU A 42 2.13 -13.71 0.78
CA LEU A 42 2.70 -14.21 -0.46
C LEU A 42 4.09 -14.85 -0.26
N LEU A 43 4.94 -14.21 0.55
CA LEU A 43 6.25 -14.76 0.92
C LEU A 43 6.11 -16.08 1.70
N LEU A 44 5.07 -16.28 2.50
CA LEU A 44 4.84 -17.56 3.18
C LEU A 44 4.36 -18.64 2.19
N ILE A 45 3.44 -18.30 1.29
CA ILE A 45 2.90 -19.23 0.29
C ILE A 45 3.98 -19.67 -0.70
N LEU A 46 4.76 -18.72 -1.22
CA LEU A 46 5.80 -18.98 -2.22
C LEU A 46 7.18 -19.23 -1.63
N GLY A 47 7.40 -18.86 -0.37
CA GLY A 47 8.71 -18.94 0.29
C GLY A 47 9.22 -20.37 0.50
N GLY A 48 8.36 -21.38 0.33
CA GLY A 48 8.78 -22.78 0.23
C GLY A 48 9.84 -23.01 -0.85
N PHE A 49 9.82 -22.22 -1.94
CA PHE A 49 10.84 -22.27 -3.00
C PHE A 49 12.18 -21.64 -2.59
N VAL A 50 12.21 -20.86 -1.51
CA VAL A 50 13.40 -20.12 -1.00
C VAL A 50 13.79 -20.61 0.41
N GLY A 51 13.18 -21.70 0.90
CA GLY A 51 13.49 -22.31 2.20
C GLY A 51 12.80 -21.67 3.41
N LEU A 52 11.81 -20.81 3.20
CA LEU A 52 10.94 -20.31 4.26
C LEU A 52 9.83 -21.33 4.59
N PRO A 53 9.34 -21.37 5.84
CA PRO A 53 8.23 -22.25 6.20
C PRO A 53 7.00 -21.87 5.36
N SER A 54 6.56 -22.79 4.51
CA SER A 54 5.39 -22.61 3.66
C SER A 54 4.23 -23.50 4.11
N PRO A 55 2.98 -23.06 3.91
CA PRO A 55 1.82 -23.91 4.14
C PRO A 55 1.89 -25.16 3.23
N PRO A 56 1.20 -26.25 3.60
CA PRO A 56 1.18 -27.46 2.78
C PRO A 56 0.80 -27.17 1.33
N SER A 57 1.53 -27.73 0.36
CA SER A 57 1.38 -27.41 -1.06
C SER A 57 -0.05 -27.48 -1.62
N PRO A 58 -0.95 -28.40 -1.17
CA PRO A 58 -2.34 -28.39 -1.62
C PRO A 58 -3.08 -27.09 -1.27
N VAL A 59 -2.84 -26.55 -0.06
CA VAL A 59 -3.45 -25.31 0.42
C VAL A 59 -2.91 -24.12 -0.37
N ALA A 60 -1.60 -24.10 -0.65
CA ALA A 60 -0.98 -23.07 -1.48
C ALA A 60 -1.59 -23.04 -2.89
N VAL A 61 -1.77 -24.21 -3.52
CA VAL A 61 -2.33 -24.34 -4.88
C VAL A 61 -3.81 -23.90 -4.93
N GLU A 62 -4.59 -24.21 -3.90
CA GLU A 62 -5.99 -23.77 -3.80
C GLU A 62 -6.11 -22.24 -3.67
N LEU A 63 -5.10 -21.60 -3.06
CA LEU A 63 -5.06 -20.15 -2.87
C LEU A 63 -4.53 -19.39 -4.10
N LEU A 64 -3.75 -20.02 -4.99
CA LEU A 64 -3.19 -19.40 -6.20
C LEU A 64 -4.17 -18.55 -7.04
N PRO A 65 -5.40 -19.00 -7.38
CA PRO A 65 -6.33 -18.19 -8.18
C PRO A 65 -6.78 -16.90 -7.47
N TYR A 66 -6.70 -16.85 -6.14
CA TYR A 66 -7.05 -15.66 -5.36
C TYR A 66 -5.89 -14.67 -5.23
N LEU A 67 -4.68 -15.05 -5.66
CA LEU A 67 -3.45 -14.28 -5.52
C LEU A 67 -3.00 -13.61 -6.83
N GLU A 68 -3.80 -13.69 -7.89
CA GLU A 68 -3.42 -13.20 -9.23
C GLU A 68 -2.98 -11.72 -9.21
N GLY A 69 -3.73 -10.86 -8.50
CA GLY A 69 -3.44 -9.43 -8.44
C GLY A 69 -2.15 -9.13 -7.68
N GLU A 70 -1.93 -9.84 -6.59
CA GLU A 70 -0.83 -9.67 -5.67
C GLU A 70 0.46 -10.25 -6.28
N LEU A 71 0.36 -11.35 -7.02
CA LEU A 71 1.44 -11.90 -7.85
C LEU A 71 1.86 -10.92 -8.95
N ALA A 72 0.91 -10.26 -9.61
CA ALA A 72 1.21 -9.24 -10.61
C ALA A 72 1.94 -8.04 -9.98
N ILE A 73 1.52 -7.62 -8.78
CA ILE A 73 2.20 -6.56 -8.03
C ILE A 73 3.62 -7.00 -7.63
N LEU A 74 3.78 -8.21 -7.10
CA LEU A 74 5.08 -8.77 -6.72
C LEU A 74 6.04 -8.87 -7.91
N LEU A 75 5.56 -9.35 -9.06
CA LEU A 75 6.35 -9.44 -10.28
C LEU A 75 6.74 -8.06 -10.81
N SER A 76 5.82 -7.09 -10.78
CA SER A 76 6.14 -5.72 -11.17
C SER A 76 7.21 -5.11 -10.26
N ARG A 77 7.14 -5.35 -8.93
CA ARG A 77 8.18 -4.92 -7.98
C ARG A 77 9.49 -5.67 -8.18
N SER A 78 9.44 -6.96 -8.52
CA SER A 78 10.61 -7.77 -8.88
C SER A 78 11.40 -7.12 -10.01
N ASP A 79 10.69 -6.65 -11.04
CA ASP A 79 11.31 -5.95 -12.17
C ASP A 79 11.96 -4.61 -11.76
N PHE A 80 11.49 -3.97 -10.69
CA PHE A 80 12.07 -2.75 -10.09
C PHE A 80 13.09 -3.02 -8.95
N SER A 81 13.41 -4.28 -8.62
CA SER A 81 14.29 -4.67 -7.49
C SER A 81 15.75 -4.25 -7.62
N ALA A 82 16.12 -3.52 -8.67
CA ALA A 82 17.47 -3.01 -8.81
C ALA A 82 17.83 -1.99 -7.70
N ASP A 83 16.84 -1.34 -7.06
CA ASP A 83 17.06 -0.41 -5.94
C ASP A 83 15.93 -0.39 -4.87
N PRO A 84 15.82 -1.44 -4.05
CA PRO A 84 14.84 -1.49 -2.95
C PRO A 84 15.17 -0.48 -1.83
N LEU A 85 16.45 -0.15 -1.63
CA LEU A 85 16.87 0.83 -0.61
C LEU A 85 16.50 2.27 -0.99
N GLY A 86 16.55 2.64 -2.27
CA GLY A 86 16.10 3.94 -2.76
C GLY A 86 14.60 4.17 -2.53
N SER A 87 13.77 3.15 -2.69
CA SER A 87 12.33 3.25 -2.41
C SER A 87 12.02 3.44 -0.92
N LEU A 88 12.77 2.75 -0.04
CA LEU A 88 12.67 2.91 1.40
C LEU A 88 13.19 4.28 1.85
N MET A 89 14.30 4.76 1.27
CA MET A 89 14.79 6.12 1.52
C MET A 89 13.80 7.20 1.09
N GLY A 90 13.15 7.05 -0.08
CA GLY A 90 12.10 7.99 -0.52
C GLY A 90 10.84 7.98 0.37
N MET A 91 10.55 6.87 1.05
CA MET A 91 9.49 6.80 2.07
C MET A 91 9.93 7.32 3.44
N LEU A 92 11.23 7.21 3.75
CA LEU A 92 11.85 7.65 5.00
C LEU A 92 12.37 9.10 4.94
N GLU A 93 12.17 9.83 3.84
CA GLU A 93 12.21 11.30 3.83
C GLU A 93 11.09 11.82 4.75
N MET A 94 11.39 11.75 6.04
CA MET A 94 10.83 12.59 7.08
C MET A 94 11.22 14.03 6.75
N ASP A 95 10.24 14.93 6.81
CA ASP A 95 10.48 16.37 6.97
C ASP A 95 11.32 16.63 8.25
#